data_AF-A0A645FS75-F1
#
_entry.id   AF-A0A645FS75-F1
#
_cell.length_a   1.000
_cell.length_b   1.000
_cell.length_c   1.000
_cell.angle_alpha   90.00
_cell.angle_beta   90.00
_cell.angle_gamma   90.00
#
_symmetry.space_group_name_H-M   'P 1'
#
loop_
_entity.id
_entity.type
_entity.pdbx_description
1 polymer ?
#
loop_
_entity_poly.entity_id
_entity_poly.type
_entity_poly.pdbx_seq_one_letter_code
_entity_poly.pdbx_strand_id
1 'polypeptide(L)'
;MFEEYGDPSSKKAPAAKLQIFLSEEGNSLEFEHNGGDQLFFDSSSLSIIMNINDVSYPLNGSSLGILEAGEKKVLALNASELPAMELIPEDRMSVKVVDYESGCLIAESELRIKAKTTVVPE
;
A
#
# COMPACT_ATOMS: atom_id res chain seq x y z
N MET A 1 -13.50 -31.21 27.83
CA MET A 1 -12.19 -30.54 27.74
C MET A 1 -12.28 -29.70 26.48
N PHE A 2 -12.52 -28.39 26.63
CA PHE A 2 -12.59 -27.50 25.48
C PHE A 2 -11.16 -27.20 25.06
N GLU A 3 -10.83 -27.44 23.79
CA GLU A 3 -9.60 -26.97 23.17
C GLU A 3 -9.64 -25.45 23.17
N GLU A 4 -8.84 -24.88 24.07
CA GLU A 4 -8.50 -23.46 24.10
C GLU A 4 -7.72 -23.21 22.81
N TYR A 5 -8.43 -22.72 21.78
CA TYR A 5 -7.81 -22.15 20.59
C TYR A 5 -6.93 -21.01 21.07
N GLY A 6 -5.63 -21.27 21.18
CA GLY A 6 -4.65 -20.25 21.49
C GLY A 6 -4.83 -19.08 20.55
N ASP A 7 -4.92 -17.88 21.14
CA ASP A 7 -5.02 -16.60 20.43
C ASP A 7 -4.16 -16.63 19.16
N PRO A 8 -4.71 -16.30 17.98
CA PRO A 8 -3.91 -16.16 16.79
C PRO A 8 -2.91 -15.02 17.02
N SER A 9 -1.65 -15.37 17.28
CA SER A 9 -0.46 -14.53 17.23
C SER A 9 -0.63 -13.12 17.82
N SER A 10 -0.18 -12.93 19.07
CA SER A 10 -0.05 -11.62 19.75
C SER A 10 1.00 -10.68 19.13
N LYS A 11 1.31 -10.83 17.84
CA LYS A 11 2.24 -9.98 17.12
C LYS A 11 1.58 -8.61 16.96
N LYS A 12 2.10 -7.63 17.68
CA LYS A 12 1.65 -6.24 17.54
C LYS A 12 1.94 -5.77 16.12
N ALA A 13 0.96 -5.14 15.51
CA ALA A 13 1.15 -4.41 14.27
C ALA A 13 2.28 -3.39 14.42
N PRO A 14 3.08 -3.16 13.35
CA PRO A 14 4.09 -2.11 13.37
C PRO A 14 3.43 -0.75 13.58
N ALA A 15 3.94 0.01 14.55
CA ALA A 15 3.53 1.37 14.80
C ALA A 15 4.35 2.32 13.92
N ALA A 16 3.99 2.42 12.63
CA ALA A 16 4.65 3.27 11.66
C ALA A 16 3.77 4.47 11.26
N LYS A 17 4.38 5.65 11.12
CA LYS A 17 3.73 6.85 10.60
C LYS A 17 4.00 6.97 9.10
N LEU A 18 3.25 6.22 8.31
CA LEU A 18 3.39 6.20 6.86
C LEU A 18 2.40 7.17 6.19
N GLN A 19 2.88 7.95 5.24
CA GLN A 19 2.06 8.78 4.34
C GLN A 19 2.22 8.29 2.91
N ILE A 20 1.12 8.33 2.15
CA ILE A 20 1.08 7.84 0.78
C ILE A 20 0.57 8.96 -0.11
N PHE A 21 1.28 9.20 -1.21
CA PHE A 21 0.95 10.23 -2.18
C PHE A 21 0.88 9.64 -3.58
N LEU A 22 0.05 10.23 -4.42
CA LEU A 22 0.10 10.01 -5.86
C LEU A 22 1.04 11.05 -6.48
N SER A 23 1.93 10.62 -7.38
CA SER A 23 2.79 11.54 -8.12
C SER A 23 1.97 12.54 -8.93
N GLU A 24 2.56 13.68 -9.28
CA GLU A 24 1.86 14.71 -10.07
C GLU A 24 1.38 14.18 -11.43
N GLU A 25 2.14 13.26 -12.02
CA GLU A 25 1.82 12.58 -13.28
C GLU A 25 0.80 11.45 -13.11
N GLY A 26 0.50 11.04 -11.88
CA GLY A 26 -0.48 10.00 -11.59
C GLY A 26 -0.02 8.57 -11.89
N ASN A 27 1.26 8.37 -12.22
CA ASN A 27 1.83 7.10 -12.67
C ASN A 27 2.56 6.31 -11.57
N SER A 28 2.76 6.91 -10.40
CA SER A 28 3.48 6.29 -9.29
C SER A 28 2.93 6.71 -7.94
N LEU A 29 3.10 5.84 -6.95
CA LEU A 29 2.80 6.10 -5.55
C LEU A 29 4.10 6.40 -4.80
N GLU A 30 4.07 7.41 -3.95
CA GLU A 30 5.17 7.76 -3.07
C GLU A 30 4.81 7.40 -1.63
N PHE A 31 5.72 6.69 -0.96
CA PHE A 31 5.58 6.23 0.41
C PHE A 31 6.61 6.95 1.27
N GLU A 32 6.15 7.78 2.20
CA GLU A 32 6.99 8.58 3.09
C GLU A 32 6.82 8.13 4.54
N HIS A 33 7.90 7.64 5.14
CA HIS A 33 7.90 7.11 6.48
C HIS A 33 8.35 8.18 7.49
N ASN A 34 7.39 8.79 8.18
CA ASN A 34 7.62 9.93 9.07
C ASN A 34 8.04 9.55 10.50
N GLY A 35 8.18 8.27 10.83
CA GLY A 35 8.67 7.79 12.12
C GLY A 35 8.00 6.50 12.58
N GLY A 36 8.55 5.85 13.61
CA GLY A 36 8.03 4.58 14.14
C GLY A 36 8.81 3.35 13.69
N ASP A 37 8.15 2.20 13.66
CA ASP A 37 8.73 0.90 13.31
C ASP A 37 9.02 0.78 11.81
N GLN A 38 10.13 0.13 11.44
CA GLN A 38 10.48 -0.13 10.04
C GLN A 38 9.44 -1.00 9.33
N LEU A 39 9.24 -0.77 8.03
CA LEU A 39 8.29 -1.51 7.20
C LEU A 39 9.02 -2.37 6.17
N PHE A 40 8.68 -3.65 6.10
CA PHE A 40 9.33 -4.65 5.25
C PHE A 40 8.42 -5.03 4.06
N PHE A 41 8.46 -4.27 2.97
CA PHE A 41 7.60 -4.51 1.80
C PHE A 41 8.09 -5.65 0.89
N ASP A 42 9.37 -6.06 1.02
CA ASP A 42 9.93 -7.26 0.40
C ASP A 42 9.55 -8.56 1.14
N SER A 43 8.88 -8.44 2.29
CA SER A 43 8.35 -9.57 3.05
C SER A 43 6.87 -9.82 2.74
N SER A 44 6.40 -11.03 3.00
CA SER A 44 5.00 -11.40 2.80
C SER A 44 4.04 -10.90 3.89
N SER A 45 4.53 -10.19 4.91
CA SER A 45 3.67 -9.69 6.00
C SER A 45 2.91 -8.42 5.62
N LEU A 46 3.49 -7.58 4.75
CA LEU A 46 2.85 -6.35 4.32
C LEU A 46 2.19 -6.48 2.96
N SER A 47 1.05 -5.83 2.81
CA SER A 47 0.33 -5.74 1.54
C SER A 47 -0.12 -4.32 1.26
N ILE A 48 -0.02 -3.93 0.00
CA ILE A 48 -0.47 -2.66 -0.50
C ILE A 48 -1.72 -2.94 -1.33
N ILE A 49 -2.83 -2.30 -0.96
CA ILE A 49 -4.12 -2.47 -1.62
C ILE A 49 -4.55 -1.11 -2.16
N MET A 50 -4.72 -1.03 -3.47
CA MET A 50 -5.31 0.12 -4.13
C MET A 50 -6.78 -0.14 -4.39
N ASN A 51 -7.66 0.75 -3.98
CA ASN A 51 -9.09 0.69 -4.31
C ASN A 51 -9.42 1.80 -5.31
N ILE A 52 -10.04 1.44 -6.43
CA ILE A 52 -10.52 2.37 -7.45
C ILE A 52 -12.00 2.08 -7.68
N ASN A 53 -12.88 3.06 -7.45
CA ASN A 53 -14.33 2.93 -7.64
C ASN A 53 -14.90 1.63 -7.04
N ASP A 54 -14.53 1.35 -5.79
CA ASP A 54 -14.94 0.17 -5.01
C ASP A 54 -14.35 -1.18 -5.48
N VAL A 55 -13.43 -1.18 -6.45
CA VAL A 55 -12.67 -2.36 -6.86
C VAL A 55 -11.30 -2.35 -6.19
N SER A 56 -10.95 -3.43 -5.49
CA SER A 56 -9.67 -3.59 -4.82
C SER A 56 -8.65 -4.31 -5.71
N TYR A 57 -7.45 -3.74 -5.80
CA TYR A 57 -6.31 -4.27 -6.51
C TYR A 57 -5.13 -4.42 -5.56
N PRO A 58 -4.62 -5.64 -5.32
CA PRO A 58 -3.34 -5.79 -4.63
C PRO A 58 -2.22 -5.27 -5.52
N LEU A 59 -1.29 -4.51 -4.95
CA LEU A 59 -0.09 -4.03 -5.64
C LEU A 59 1.13 -4.82 -5.19
N ASN A 60 2.00 -5.17 -6.14
CA ASN A 60 3.31 -5.73 -5.82
C ASN A 60 4.24 -4.62 -5.29
N GLY A 61 4.36 -4.53 -3.96
CA GLY A 61 5.22 -3.57 -3.27
C GLY A 61 6.67 -4.00 -3.04
N SER A 62 7.06 -5.21 -3.48
CA SER A 62 8.37 -5.80 -3.11
C SER A 62 9.58 -4.95 -3.52
N SER A 63 9.45 -4.16 -4.58
CA SER A 63 10.47 -3.21 -5.06
C SER A 63 10.77 -2.08 -4.07
N LEU A 64 9.87 -1.81 -3.12
CA LEU A 64 10.12 -0.85 -2.04
C LEU A 64 11.11 -1.39 -1.00
N GLY A 65 11.27 -2.71 -0.86
CA GLY A 65 12.17 -3.31 0.14
C GLY A 65 11.87 -2.86 1.57
N ILE A 66 12.90 -2.62 2.36
CA ILE A 66 12.78 -2.10 3.74
C ILE A 66 12.65 -0.58 3.70
N LEU A 67 11.60 -0.01 4.28
CA LEU A 67 11.40 1.44 4.41
C LEU A 67 11.60 1.87 5.86
N GLU A 68 12.64 2.66 6.10
CA GLU A 68 13.02 3.15 7.43
C GLU A 68 12.45 4.54 7.74
N ALA A 69 12.46 4.92 9.03
CA ALA A 69 12.06 6.25 9.45
C ALA A 69 12.92 7.36 8.83
N GLY A 70 12.26 8.33 8.19
CA GLY A 70 12.88 9.42 7.45
C GLY A 70 13.06 9.10 5.96
N GLU A 71 12.80 7.87 5.52
CA GLU A 71 12.91 7.49 4.12
C GLU A 71 11.65 7.77 3.32
N LYS A 72 11.87 7.95 2.01
CA LYS A 72 10.83 8.04 0.99
C LYS A 72 11.16 7.07 -0.14
N LYS A 73 10.17 6.31 -0.58
CA LYS A 73 10.29 5.40 -1.74
C LYS A 73 9.12 5.54 -2.69
N VAL A 74 9.33 5.10 -3.93
CA VAL A 74 8.38 5.25 -5.02
C VAL A 74 8.06 3.89 -5.61
N LEU A 75 6.78 3.62 -5.80
CA LEU A 75 6.26 2.46 -6.49
C LEU A 75 5.61 2.90 -7.81
N ALA A 76 6.15 2.43 -8.93
CA ALA A 76 5.55 2.71 -10.24
C ALA A 76 4.32 1.81 -10.47
N LEU A 77 3.20 2.39 -10.90
CA LEU A 77 1.93 1.65 -11.05
C LEU A 77 1.98 0.60 -12.17
N ASN A 78 2.72 0.89 -13.24
CA ASN A 78 2.97 -0.06 -14.33
C ASN A 78 3.77 -1.30 -13.89
N ALA A 79 4.63 -1.15 -12.88
CA ALA A 79 5.42 -2.23 -12.30
C ALA A 79 4.71 -2.96 -11.14
N SER A 80 3.45 -2.61 -10.86
CA SER A 80 2.70 -3.10 -9.68
C SER A 80 1.75 -4.27 -9.97
N GLU A 81 1.90 -4.95 -11.12
CA GLU A 81 1.04 -6.06 -11.58
C GLU A 81 -0.46 -5.71 -11.72
N LEU A 82 -0.77 -4.41 -11.82
CA LEU A 82 -2.13 -3.95 -12.11
C LEU A 82 -2.58 -4.43 -13.49
N PRO A 83 -3.88 -4.63 -13.73
CA PRO A 83 -4.39 -4.82 -15.09
C PRO A 83 -4.26 -3.52 -15.89
N ALA A 84 -4.28 -3.63 -17.21
CA ALA A 84 -4.36 -2.46 -18.08
C ALA A 84 -5.65 -1.69 -17.78
N MET A 85 -5.52 -0.41 -17.39
CA MET A 85 -6.66 0.42 -17.01
C MET A 85 -6.40 1.90 -17.23
N GLU A 86 -7.48 2.67 -17.26
CA GLU A 86 -7.45 4.12 -17.37
C GLU A 86 -7.98 4.73 -16.08
N LEU A 87 -7.20 5.64 -15.51
CA LEU A 87 -7.54 6.42 -14.34
C LEU A 87 -7.96 7.81 -14.79
N ILE A 88 -9.16 8.24 -14.43
CA ILE A 88 -9.68 9.57 -14.74
C ILE A 88 -9.88 10.39 -13.47
N PRO A 89 -9.86 11.74 -13.55
CA PRO A 89 -10.01 12.61 -12.37
C PRO A 89 -11.30 12.43 -11.55
N GLU A 90 -12.31 11.78 -12.11
CA GLU A 90 -13.59 11.48 -11.45
C GLU A 90 -13.52 10.20 -10.60
N ASP A 91 -12.52 9.35 -10.82
CA ASP A 91 -12.37 8.09 -10.10
C ASP A 91 -11.99 8.34 -8.63
N ARG A 92 -12.61 7.55 -7.75
CA ARG A 92 -12.26 7.55 -6.33
C ARG A 92 -11.16 6.53 -6.09
N MET A 93 -9.99 7.02 -5.74
CA MET A 93 -8.81 6.20 -5.47
C MET A 93 -8.45 6.26 -3.99
N SER A 94 -8.20 5.11 -3.38
CA SER A 94 -7.55 5.03 -2.07
C SER A 94 -6.44 3.98 -2.09
N VAL A 95 -5.41 4.18 -1.29
CA VAL A 95 -4.34 3.20 -1.10
C VAL A 95 -4.22 2.90 0.38
N LYS A 96 -4.15 1.61 0.70
CA LYS A 96 -4.01 1.10 2.06
C LYS A 96 -2.77 0.23 2.15
N VAL A 97 -2.10 0.30 3.29
CA VAL A 97 -1.04 -0.64 3.65
C VAL A 97 -1.50 -1.40 4.89
N VAL A 98 -1.52 -2.72 4.79
CA VAL A 98 -2.04 -3.62 5.82
C VAL A 98 -0.95 -4.61 6.19
N ASP A 99 -0.81 -4.89 7.49
CA ASP A 99 -0.06 -6.03 7.98
C ASP A 99 -0.99 -7.26 8.05
N TYR A 100 -0.75 -8.26 7.20
CA TYR A 100 -1.54 -9.49 7.17
C TYR A 100 -1.33 -10.35 8.40
N GLU A 101 -0.17 -10.26 9.07
CA GLU A 101 0.10 -11.11 10.23
C GLU A 101 -0.73 -10.67 11.45
N SER A 102 -0.88 -9.37 11.66
CA SER A 102 -1.73 -8.81 12.73
C SER A 102 -3.15 -8.45 12.27
N GLY A 103 -3.41 -8.45 10.96
CA GLY A 103 -4.67 -7.97 10.38
C GLY A 103 -4.90 -6.45 10.53
N CYS A 104 -3.85 -5.69 10.87
CA CYS A 104 -3.99 -4.27 11.19
C CYS A 104 -3.72 -3.37 9.99
N LEU A 105 -4.51 -2.31 9.86
CA LEU A 105 -4.26 -1.21 8.95
C LEU A 105 -3.10 -0.36 9.48
N ILE A 106 -2.04 -0.21 8.67
CA ILE A 106 -0.89 0.63 8.99
C ILE A 106 -1.14 2.06 8.53
N ALA A 107 -1.59 2.22 7.29
CA ALA A 107 -1.91 3.52 6.71
C ALA A 107 -2.98 3.39 5.64
N GLU A 108 -3.74 4.46 5.48
CA GLU A 108 -4.70 4.66 4.41
C GLU A 108 -4.60 6.10 3.92
N SER A 109 -4.69 6.28 2.60
CA SER A 109 -4.73 7.61 1.99
C SER A 109 -5.72 7.61 0.84
N GLU A 110 -6.64 8.55 0.87
CA GLU A 110 -7.49 8.89 -0.26
C GLU A 110 -6.70 9.78 -1.22
N LEU A 111 -6.61 9.35 -2.48
CA LEU A 111 -5.79 9.98 -3.50
C LEU A 111 -6.70 10.57 -4.58
N ARG A 112 -6.37 11.79 -5.00
CA ARG A 112 -7.09 12.47 -6.07
C ARG A 112 -6.29 12.39 -7.36
N ILE A 113 -6.89 11.79 -8.38
CA ILE A 113 -6.34 11.77 -9.73
C ILE A 113 -6.50 13.17 -10.33
N LYS A 114 -5.38 13.80 -10.69
CA LYS A 114 -5.37 15.18 -11.22
C LYS A 114 -5.53 15.24 -12.74
N ALA A 115 -5.01 14.23 -13.43
CA ALA A 115 -5.04 14.12 -14.88
C ALA A 115 -5.38 12.68 -15.28
N LYS A 116 -5.87 12.51 -16.50
CA LYS A 116 -6.10 11.19 -17.07
C LYS A 116 -4.76 10.46 -17.23
N THR A 117 -4.65 9.27 -16.64
CA THR A 117 -3.44 8.44 -16.67
C THR A 117 -3.80 7.04 -17.13
N THR A 118 -2.96 6.45 -17.99
CA THR A 118 -3.13 5.06 -18.43
C THR A 118 -2.09 4.19 -17.74
N VAL A 119 -2.56 3.17 -17.02
CA VAL A 119 -1.70 2.11 -16.49
C VAL A 119 -1.63 1.02 -17.55
N VAL A 120 -0.45 0.83 -18.12
CA VAL A 120 -0.14 -0.29 -19.01
C VAL A 120 0.88 -1.16 -18.28
N PRO A 121 0.56 -2.43 -17.97
CA PRO A 121 1.48 -3.31 -17.26
C PRO A 121 2.67 -3.64 -18.17
N GLU A 122 3.87 -3.74 -17.58
CA GLU A 122 5.09 -4.14 -18.32
C GLU A 122 5.18 -5.64 -18.58
#